data_AF-A0A7Y5KNP3-F1
#
_entry.id   AF-A0A7Y5KNP3-F1
#
_cell.length_a   1.000
_cell.length_b   1.000
_cell.length_c   1.000
_cell.angle_alpha   90.00
_cell.angle_beta   90.00
_cell.angle_gamma   90.00
#
_symmetry.space_group_name_H-M   'P 1'
#
loop_
_entity.id
_entity.type
_entity.pdbx_description
1 polymer ?
#
loop_
_entity_poly.entity_id
_entity_poly.type
_entity_poly.pdbx_seq_one_letter_code
_entity_poly.pdbx_strand_id
1 'polypeptide(L)'
;MEIETLEEFDDHLGSEAPLRGLRLQDLDLTGYADRLAARGDLTGLVVLGGDVPLAEAEVLLRGGAILFPGVAEAPVDPWRGLYLPSDLYAGLEDGYAATPDAKAYAWFVDARLRTDAYCTLVRAIHDDSVTDDLDEFVQGRSVVGIMGGHALQRDSPSYAGAAGLGHALAEEGFLVATGGGPGAMEAANLGALCRSADAVGEAVARIAPVPSFRPDVSAWAAGALAARQALVGDEPAATTDTLGPT
;
A
#
# COMPACT_ATOMS: atom_id res chain seq x y z
N MET A 1 0.14 17.01 14.12
CA MET A 1 -1.17 16.36 13.99
C MET A 1 -1.39 16.22 12.50
N GLU A 2 -1.40 14.99 12.00
CA GLU A 2 -1.83 14.72 10.63
C GLU A 2 -3.30 15.06 10.43
N ILE A 3 -3.61 15.45 9.20
CA ILE A 3 -4.93 15.69 8.67
C ILE A 3 -4.93 15.02 7.30
N GLU A 4 -5.69 13.94 7.18
CA GLU A 4 -5.72 13.06 5.99
C GLU A 4 -7.02 13.17 5.22
N THR A 5 -7.99 13.93 5.74
CA THR A 5 -9.27 14.18 5.09
C THR A 5 -9.57 15.66 4.94
N LEU A 6 -10.28 16.02 3.86
CA LEU A 6 -10.75 17.39 3.66
C LEU A 6 -11.79 17.80 4.71
N GLU A 7 -12.57 16.87 5.26
CA GLU A 7 -13.55 17.15 6.32
C GLU A 7 -12.86 17.61 7.61
N GLU A 8 -11.84 16.89 8.07
CA GLU A 8 -11.04 17.30 9.23
C GLU A 8 -10.33 18.62 9.00
N PHE A 9 -9.83 18.85 7.77
CA PHE A 9 -9.21 20.12 7.42
C PHE A 9 -10.23 21.27 7.43
N ASP A 10 -11.44 21.02 6.94
CA ASP A 10 -12.54 21.97 6.93
C ASP A 10 -12.96 22.39 8.33
N ASP A 11 -13.04 21.44 9.26
CA ASP A 11 -13.31 21.69 10.67
C ASP A 11 -12.24 22.60 11.28
N HIS A 12 -10.96 22.33 10.98
CA HIS A 12 -9.86 23.18 11.43
C HIS A 12 -9.98 24.58 10.86
N LEU A 13 -10.23 24.71 9.55
CA LEU A 13 -10.41 25.98 8.85
C LEU A 13 -11.60 26.80 9.40
N GLY A 14 -12.67 26.14 9.83
CA GLY A 14 -13.86 26.76 10.42
C GLY A 14 -13.70 27.15 11.91
N SER A 15 -12.68 26.63 12.59
CA SER A 15 -12.41 26.90 14.01
C SER A 15 -11.44 28.08 14.24
N GLU A 16 -11.34 28.55 15.49
CA GLU A 16 -10.27 29.48 15.92
C GLU A 16 -8.96 28.76 16.32
N ALA A 17 -8.90 27.43 16.23
CA ALA A 17 -7.70 26.67 16.58
C ALA A 17 -6.58 26.95 15.57
N PRO A 18 -5.31 27.10 16.00
CA PRO A 18 -4.24 27.51 15.11
C PRO A 18 -3.88 26.42 14.08
N LEU A 19 -3.53 26.82 12.86
CA LEU A 19 -3.10 25.88 11.81
C LEU A 19 -1.63 25.46 11.94
N ARG A 20 -0.85 26.18 12.76
CA ARG A 20 0.56 25.84 13.02
C ARG A 20 0.67 24.43 13.62
N GLY A 21 1.58 23.62 13.09
CA GLY A 21 1.80 22.25 13.59
C GLY A 21 0.85 21.20 13.00
N LEU A 22 -0.11 21.60 12.16
CA LEU A 22 -0.86 20.67 11.32
C LEU A 22 0.03 20.14 10.18
N ARG A 23 -0.21 18.90 9.78
CA ARG A 23 0.40 18.23 8.63
C ARG A 23 -0.73 17.79 7.71
N LEU A 24 -0.89 18.45 6.57
CA LEU A 24 -1.90 18.09 5.58
C LEU A 24 -1.29 17.03 4.65
N GLN A 25 -1.89 15.85 4.57
CA GLN A 25 -1.31 14.71 3.86
C GLN A 25 -2.24 14.27 2.73
N ASP A 26 -1.68 14.21 1.51
CA ASP A 26 -2.36 13.77 0.29
C ASP A 26 -3.76 14.37 0.03
N LEU A 27 -3.93 15.67 0.33
CA LEU A 27 -5.20 16.37 0.15
C LEU A 27 -5.27 17.08 -1.21
N ASP A 28 -6.43 16.99 -1.90
CA ASP A 28 -6.77 17.90 -3.00
C ASP A 28 -7.24 19.25 -2.45
N LEU A 29 -6.36 20.24 -2.49
CA LEU A 29 -6.61 21.60 -1.98
C LEU A 29 -7.21 22.52 -3.05
N THR A 30 -7.67 22.00 -4.19
CA THR A 30 -8.28 22.81 -5.24
C THR A 30 -9.44 23.65 -4.71
N GLY A 31 -9.31 24.97 -4.80
CA GLY A 31 -10.34 25.93 -4.36
C GLY A 31 -10.20 26.41 -2.90
N TYR A 32 -9.12 26.04 -2.21
CA TYR A 32 -8.88 26.45 -0.82
C TYR A 32 -8.17 27.79 -0.67
N ALA A 33 -7.72 28.43 -1.77
CA ALA A 33 -6.90 29.64 -1.71
C ALA A 33 -7.51 30.76 -0.86
N ASP A 34 -8.80 31.06 -1.04
CA ASP A 34 -9.48 32.14 -0.29
C ASP A 34 -9.63 31.80 1.20
N ARG A 35 -9.93 30.54 1.51
CA ARG A 35 -10.09 30.07 2.90
C ARG A 35 -8.76 30.08 3.63
N LEU A 36 -7.69 29.64 2.98
CA LEU A 36 -6.32 29.71 3.50
C LEU A 36 -5.86 31.15 3.72
N ALA A 37 -6.16 32.05 2.78
CA ALA A 37 -5.79 33.46 2.88
C ALA A 37 -6.48 34.17 4.06
N ALA A 38 -7.69 33.74 4.42
CA ALA A 38 -8.45 34.30 5.55
C ALA A 38 -7.86 33.96 6.93
N ARG A 39 -7.05 32.90 7.02
CA ARG A 39 -6.55 32.36 8.30
C ARG A 39 -5.37 33.14 8.87
N GLY A 40 -4.47 33.65 8.02
CA GLY A 40 -3.35 34.49 8.42
C GLY A 40 -2.29 33.83 9.32
N ASP A 41 -2.49 32.59 9.77
CA ASP A 41 -1.65 31.84 10.72
C ASP A 41 -1.01 30.58 10.10
N LEU A 42 -0.66 30.65 8.82
CA LEU A 42 -0.14 29.50 8.05
C LEU A 42 1.32 29.13 8.39
N THR A 43 2.02 29.92 9.20
CA THR A 43 3.43 29.65 9.54
C THR A 43 3.55 28.36 10.35
N GLY A 44 4.33 27.40 9.84
CA GLY A 44 4.52 26.09 10.47
C GLY A 44 3.41 25.06 10.18
N LEU A 45 2.44 25.41 9.33
CA LEU A 45 1.63 24.45 8.58
C LEU A 45 2.54 23.74 7.58
N VAL A 46 2.42 22.43 7.45
CA VAL A 46 3.17 21.66 6.45
C VAL A 46 2.18 20.92 5.55
N VAL A 47 2.38 21.01 4.25
CA VAL A 47 1.61 20.27 3.24
C VAL A 47 2.52 19.20 2.63
N LEU A 48 2.07 17.96 2.67
CA LEU A 48 2.79 16.75 2.32
C LEU A 48 2.07 16.08 1.14
N GLY A 49 2.52 16.37 -0.09
CA GLY A 49 1.88 15.81 -1.29
C GLY A 49 0.53 16.44 -1.63
N GLY A 50 -0.35 15.65 -2.25
CA GLY A 50 -1.67 16.07 -2.71
C GLY A 50 -1.68 17.01 -3.92
N ASP A 51 -2.88 17.38 -4.36
CA ASP A 51 -3.10 18.34 -5.44
C ASP A 51 -3.13 19.77 -4.86
N VAL A 52 -2.05 20.52 -5.07
CA VAL A 52 -1.93 21.92 -4.63
C VAL A 52 -1.77 22.83 -5.85
N PRO A 53 -2.86 23.42 -6.38
CA PRO A 53 -2.76 24.33 -7.51
C PRO A 53 -1.97 25.60 -7.15
N LEU A 54 -1.53 26.32 -8.19
CA LEU A 54 -0.61 27.46 -8.03
C LEU A 54 -1.18 28.55 -7.10
N ALA A 55 -2.50 28.80 -7.12
CA ALA A 55 -3.12 29.84 -6.31
C ALA A 55 -3.00 29.53 -4.80
N GLU A 56 -3.27 28.30 -4.41
CA GLU A 56 -3.14 27.78 -3.05
C GLU A 56 -1.68 27.77 -2.62
N ALA A 57 -0.79 27.27 -3.49
CA ALA A 57 0.64 27.22 -3.22
C ALA A 57 1.22 28.61 -2.94
N GLU A 58 0.82 29.63 -3.71
CA GLU A 58 1.23 31.01 -3.47
C GLU A 58 0.79 31.54 -2.10
N VAL A 59 -0.45 31.26 -1.69
CA VAL A 59 -0.99 31.70 -0.40
C VAL A 59 -0.24 31.02 0.74
N LEU A 60 -0.08 29.70 0.67
CA LEU A 60 0.60 28.88 1.68
C LEU A 60 2.06 29.33 1.86
N LEU A 61 2.80 29.45 0.76
CA LEU A 61 4.22 29.84 0.80
C LEU A 61 4.40 31.27 1.31
N ARG A 62 3.55 32.23 0.88
CA ARG A 62 3.59 33.60 1.42
C ARG A 62 3.24 33.66 2.91
N GLY A 63 2.36 32.77 3.36
CA GLY A 63 1.98 32.63 4.77
C GLY A 63 3.01 31.91 5.66
N GLY A 64 4.12 31.43 5.07
CA GLY A 64 5.18 30.73 5.78
C GLY A 64 4.92 29.24 6.04
N ALA A 65 3.97 28.65 5.31
CA ALA A 65 3.81 27.19 5.29
C ALA A 65 4.96 26.54 4.51
N ILE A 66 5.22 25.27 4.82
CA ILE A 66 6.20 24.44 4.11
C ILE A 66 5.43 23.51 3.19
N LEU A 67 5.78 23.51 1.91
CA LEU A 67 5.19 22.60 0.93
C LEU A 67 6.25 21.60 0.52
N PHE A 68 5.96 20.32 0.72
CA PHE A 68 6.68 19.23 0.08
C PHE A 68 5.92 18.87 -1.20
N PRO A 69 6.46 19.20 -2.39
CA PRO A 69 5.76 18.91 -3.63
C PRO A 69 5.62 17.40 -3.81
N GLY A 70 4.53 16.98 -4.45
CA GLY A 70 4.43 15.64 -5.03
C GLY A 70 5.62 15.37 -5.97
N VAL A 71 6.04 14.12 -6.04
CA VAL A 71 7.23 13.75 -6.80
C VAL A 71 6.83 13.47 -8.24
N ALA A 72 7.15 14.40 -9.14
CA ALA A 72 6.68 14.38 -10.54
C ALA A 72 7.06 13.13 -11.36
N GLU A 73 7.97 12.28 -10.85
CA GLU A 73 8.46 11.09 -11.56
C GLU A 73 8.53 9.81 -10.70
N ALA A 74 8.15 9.86 -9.41
CA ALA A 74 8.16 8.66 -8.59
C ALA A 74 6.94 7.80 -8.98
N PRO A 75 7.11 6.48 -9.17
CA PRO A 75 6.00 5.57 -9.43
C PRO A 75 5.22 5.21 -8.16
N VAL A 76 5.57 5.82 -7.02
CA VAL A 76 4.92 5.68 -5.73
C VAL A 76 4.56 7.06 -5.22
N ASP A 77 3.43 7.15 -4.53
CA ASP A 77 3.13 8.30 -3.69
C ASP A 77 3.86 8.13 -2.35
N PRO A 78 4.83 9.00 -2.01
CA PRO A 78 5.59 8.86 -0.78
C PRO A 78 4.77 9.09 0.49
N TRP A 79 3.59 9.71 0.39
CA TRP A 79 2.74 10.01 1.55
C TRP A 79 1.63 8.98 1.74
N ARG A 80 1.60 7.95 0.91
CA ARG A 80 0.67 6.83 1.02
C ARG A 80 1.24 5.78 1.95
N GLY A 81 0.40 5.26 2.85
CA GLY A 81 0.72 4.10 3.68
C GLY A 81 0.45 2.77 2.98
N LEU A 82 -0.33 1.87 3.59
CA LEU A 82 -0.46 0.49 3.12
C LEU A 82 -1.18 0.36 1.76
N TYR A 83 -0.78 -0.65 0.99
CA TYR A 83 -1.36 -0.97 -0.31
C TYR A 83 -2.24 -2.22 -0.26
N LEU A 84 -3.33 -2.18 -1.00
CA LEU A 84 -4.09 -3.36 -1.37
C LEU A 84 -3.51 -3.98 -2.66
N PRO A 85 -3.74 -5.29 -2.89
CA PRO A 85 -3.38 -5.93 -4.16
C PRO A 85 -3.96 -5.20 -5.38
N SER A 86 -5.16 -4.64 -5.26
CA SER A 86 -5.82 -3.86 -6.32
C SER A 86 -5.07 -2.57 -6.66
N ASP A 87 -4.39 -1.96 -5.69
CA ASP A 87 -3.57 -0.77 -5.92
C ASP A 87 -2.31 -1.14 -6.69
N LEU A 88 -1.61 -2.18 -6.23
CA LEU A 88 -0.33 -2.62 -6.77
C LEU A 88 -0.44 -3.16 -8.19
N TYR A 89 -1.53 -3.87 -8.50
CA TYR A 89 -1.79 -4.49 -9.79
C TYR A 89 -2.77 -3.70 -10.68
N ALA A 90 -3.05 -2.43 -10.36
CA ALA A 90 -3.86 -1.58 -11.23
C ALA A 90 -3.27 -1.52 -12.67
N GLY A 91 -4.10 -1.75 -13.69
CA GLY A 91 -3.67 -1.75 -15.10
C GLY A 91 -3.02 -3.06 -15.57
N LEU A 92 -3.21 -4.18 -14.86
CA LEU A 92 -2.65 -5.48 -15.23
C LEU A 92 -3.09 -5.97 -16.62
N GLU A 93 -4.25 -5.52 -17.11
CA GLU A 93 -4.76 -5.78 -18.46
C GLU A 93 -3.83 -5.29 -19.58
N ASP A 94 -3.02 -4.26 -19.30
CA ASP A 94 -1.98 -3.74 -20.19
C ASP A 94 -0.63 -4.46 -20.02
N GLY A 95 -0.59 -5.48 -19.16
CA GLY A 95 0.57 -6.29 -18.81
C GLY A 95 1.24 -5.83 -17.51
N TYR A 96 1.93 -6.75 -16.82
CA TYR A 96 2.55 -6.49 -15.52
C TYR A 96 3.44 -5.25 -15.49
N ALA A 97 4.20 -4.97 -16.57
CA ALA A 97 5.08 -3.80 -16.64
C ALA A 97 4.35 -2.43 -16.55
N ALA A 98 3.05 -2.39 -16.81
CA ALA A 98 2.23 -1.18 -16.69
C ALA A 98 1.78 -0.90 -15.24
N THR A 99 1.84 -1.91 -14.36
CA THR A 99 1.34 -1.82 -12.98
C THR A 99 2.20 -0.93 -12.08
N PRO A 100 1.63 -0.30 -11.04
CA PRO A 100 2.38 0.40 -10.01
C PRO A 100 3.48 -0.45 -9.38
N ASP A 101 3.22 -1.71 -9.08
CA ASP A 101 4.20 -2.64 -8.51
C ASP A 101 5.44 -2.80 -9.39
N ALA A 102 5.25 -3.07 -10.68
CA ALA A 102 6.38 -3.24 -11.60
C ALA A 102 7.18 -1.95 -11.80
N LYS A 103 6.50 -0.79 -11.82
CA LYS A 103 7.13 0.52 -11.94
C LYS A 103 7.93 0.86 -10.67
N ALA A 104 7.35 0.63 -9.49
CA ALA A 104 8.01 0.81 -8.20
C ALA A 104 9.25 -0.09 -8.07
N TYR A 105 9.14 -1.37 -8.44
CA TYR A 105 10.27 -2.29 -8.45
C TYR A 105 11.37 -1.81 -9.41
N ALA A 106 11.02 -1.42 -10.65
CA ALA A 106 11.99 -0.93 -11.63
C ALA A 106 12.72 0.33 -11.15
N TRP A 107 11.99 1.24 -10.50
CA TRP A 107 12.57 2.44 -9.88
C TRP A 107 13.49 2.09 -8.70
N PHE A 108 13.07 1.17 -7.82
CA PHE A 108 13.85 0.72 -6.67
C PHE A 108 15.20 0.13 -7.07
N VAL A 109 15.22 -0.76 -8.07
CA VAL A 109 16.43 -1.48 -8.52
C VAL A 109 17.33 -0.65 -9.45
N ASP A 110 16.90 0.53 -9.91
CA ASP A 110 17.73 1.39 -10.74
C ASP A 110 18.96 1.89 -9.96
N ALA A 111 20.12 1.36 -10.30
CA ALA A 111 21.38 1.68 -9.65
C ALA A 111 21.76 3.17 -9.73
N ARG A 112 21.26 3.90 -10.74
CA ARG A 112 21.53 5.34 -10.92
C ARG A 112 20.82 6.18 -9.87
N LEU A 113 19.63 5.74 -9.46
CA LEU A 113 18.77 6.45 -8.51
C LEU A 113 19.08 6.10 -7.05
N ARG A 114 19.84 5.03 -6.81
CA ARG A 114 20.19 4.55 -5.47
C ARG A 114 20.92 5.59 -4.61
N THR A 115 21.68 6.49 -5.23
CA THR A 115 22.44 7.55 -4.54
C THR A 115 21.93 8.95 -4.86
N ASP A 116 20.81 9.05 -5.57
CA ASP A 116 20.19 10.34 -5.86
C ASP A 116 19.50 10.84 -4.59
N ALA A 117 19.94 12.00 -4.09
CA ALA A 117 19.51 12.52 -2.79
C ALA A 117 17.98 12.73 -2.72
N TYR A 118 17.38 13.16 -3.83
CA TYR A 118 15.95 13.37 -3.91
C TYR A 118 15.21 12.02 -3.89
N CYS A 119 15.62 11.05 -4.72
CA CYS A 119 15.03 9.71 -4.72
C CYS A 119 15.17 9.02 -3.35
N THR A 120 16.31 9.18 -2.66
CA THR A 120 16.50 8.60 -1.31
C THR A 120 15.60 9.26 -0.28
N LEU A 121 15.38 10.57 -0.36
CA LEU A 121 14.45 11.27 0.53
C LEU A 121 13.01 10.79 0.29
N VAL A 122 12.61 10.66 -0.97
CA VAL A 122 11.27 10.18 -1.35
C VAL A 122 11.03 8.75 -0.86
N ARG A 123 12.02 7.85 -1.02
CA ARG A 123 11.93 6.48 -0.47
C ARG A 123 11.82 6.48 1.05
N ALA A 124 12.61 7.31 1.73
CA ALA A 124 12.56 7.38 3.18
C ALA A 124 11.20 7.87 3.68
N ILE A 125 10.60 8.85 3.00
CA ILE A 125 9.25 9.33 3.32
C ILE A 125 8.20 8.23 3.06
N HIS A 126 8.32 7.52 1.93
CA HIS A 126 7.46 6.39 1.60
C HIS A 126 7.54 5.26 2.64
N ASP A 127 8.76 4.84 2.97
CA ASP A 127 9.01 3.79 3.97
C ASP A 127 8.48 4.21 5.36
N ASP A 128 8.59 5.48 5.72
CA ASP A 128 8.06 6.04 6.98
C ASP A 128 6.52 5.97 6.99
N SER A 129 5.85 6.41 5.93
CA SER A 129 4.38 6.36 5.79
C SER A 129 3.87 4.91 5.82
N VAL A 130 4.54 3.97 5.14
CA VAL A 130 4.18 2.54 5.19
C VAL A 130 4.44 1.94 6.57
N THR A 131 5.49 2.38 7.27
CA THR A 131 5.81 1.90 8.62
C THR A 131 4.78 2.37 9.64
N ASP A 132 4.34 3.62 9.55
CA ASP A 132 3.34 4.18 10.46
C ASP A 132 1.99 3.44 10.36
N ASP A 133 1.46 3.30 9.13
CA ASP A 133 0.25 2.50 8.89
C ASP A 133 0.41 1.04 9.31
N LEU A 134 1.61 0.46 9.10
CA LEU A 134 1.87 -0.92 9.50
C LEU A 134 1.84 -1.07 11.02
N ASP A 135 2.46 -0.14 11.75
CA ASP A 135 2.49 -0.12 13.21
C ASP A 135 1.07 0.00 13.78
N GLU A 136 0.23 0.87 13.21
CA GLU A 136 -1.19 0.95 13.55
C GLU A 136 -1.92 -0.35 13.21
N PHE A 137 -1.72 -0.89 12.01
CA PHE A 137 -2.40 -2.10 11.53
C PHE A 137 -2.13 -3.31 12.43
N VAL A 138 -0.88 -3.49 12.90
CA VAL A 138 -0.49 -4.62 13.75
C VAL A 138 -0.78 -4.39 15.23
N GLN A 139 -1.11 -3.16 15.64
CA GLN A 139 -1.33 -2.83 17.05
C GLN A 139 -2.44 -3.70 17.66
N GLY A 140 -2.11 -4.39 18.75
CA GLY A 140 -3.04 -5.28 19.46
C GLY A 140 -3.28 -6.63 18.78
N ARG A 141 -2.62 -6.94 17.65
CA ARG A 141 -2.71 -8.23 16.96
C ARG A 141 -1.56 -9.16 17.35
N SER A 142 -1.82 -10.47 17.32
CA SER A 142 -0.76 -11.48 17.43
C SER A 142 -0.25 -11.83 16.03
N VAL A 143 0.98 -11.44 15.71
CA VAL A 143 1.54 -11.58 14.36
C VAL A 143 2.49 -12.78 14.29
N VAL A 144 2.36 -13.60 13.25
CA VAL A 144 3.27 -14.72 12.95
C VAL A 144 3.89 -14.51 11.58
N GLY A 145 5.22 -14.37 11.55
CA GLY A 145 5.99 -14.28 10.31
C GLY A 145 6.26 -15.66 9.70
N ILE A 146 5.84 -15.89 8.45
CA ILE A 146 6.18 -17.08 7.67
C ILE A 146 7.23 -16.72 6.63
N MET A 147 8.42 -17.28 6.80
CA MET A 147 9.54 -17.11 5.88
C MET A 147 9.65 -18.31 4.94
N GLY A 148 9.88 -18.06 3.65
CA GLY A 148 10.03 -19.13 2.68
C GLY A 148 10.51 -18.66 1.30
N GLY A 149 11.00 -19.59 0.50
CA GLY A 149 11.61 -19.29 -0.79
C GLY A 149 10.60 -19.00 -1.91
N HIS A 150 10.99 -18.11 -2.82
CA HIS A 150 10.21 -17.72 -4.00
C HIS A 150 10.16 -18.80 -5.10
N ALA A 151 10.86 -19.92 -4.93
CA ALA A 151 11.04 -20.96 -5.93
C ALA A 151 9.97 -22.07 -5.87
N LEU A 152 9.11 -22.03 -4.84
CA LEU A 152 8.05 -23.00 -4.65
C LEU A 152 6.98 -22.82 -5.72
N GLN A 153 6.61 -23.90 -6.41
CA GLN A 153 5.61 -23.86 -7.47
C GLN A 153 4.22 -24.17 -6.95
N ARG A 154 3.19 -23.52 -7.49
CA ARG A 154 1.79 -23.64 -7.02
C ARG A 154 1.21 -25.05 -7.12
N ASP A 155 1.75 -25.87 -8.03
CA ASP A 155 1.35 -27.27 -8.24
C ASP A 155 2.10 -28.28 -7.35
N SER A 156 2.98 -27.80 -6.46
CA SER A 156 3.76 -28.67 -5.58
C SER A 156 3.02 -29.01 -4.27
N PRO A 157 3.21 -30.23 -3.72
CA PRO A 157 2.67 -30.59 -2.41
C PRO A 157 3.13 -29.66 -1.28
N SER A 158 4.37 -29.16 -1.38
CA SER A 158 4.94 -28.23 -0.41
C SER A 158 4.25 -26.87 -0.44
N TYR A 159 3.76 -26.41 -1.60
CA TYR A 159 2.94 -25.19 -1.70
C TYR A 159 1.61 -25.37 -0.98
N ALA A 160 0.92 -26.49 -1.24
CA ALA A 160 -0.32 -26.81 -0.53
C ALA A 160 -0.10 -26.93 0.99
N GLY A 161 1.03 -27.49 1.41
CA GLY A 161 1.42 -27.53 2.83
C GLY A 161 1.64 -26.15 3.44
N ALA A 162 2.31 -25.24 2.74
CA ALA A 162 2.49 -23.86 3.18
C ALA A 162 1.16 -23.09 3.26
N ALA A 163 0.24 -23.33 2.33
CA ALA A 163 -1.11 -22.76 2.38
C ALA A 163 -1.91 -23.33 3.56
N GLY A 164 -1.84 -24.64 3.81
CA GLY A 164 -2.45 -25.25 4.99
C GLY A 164 -1.91 -24.67 6.31
N LEU A 165 -0.61 -24.38 6.38
CA LEU A 165 0.00 -23.71 7.54
C LEU A 165 -0.55 -22.29 7.74
N GLY A 166 -0.63 -21.49 6.67
CA GLY A 166 -1.20 -20.15 6.72
C GLY A 166 -2.64 -20.17 7.23
N HIS A 167 -3.47 -21.07 6.68
CA HIS A 167 -4.85 -21.25 7.13
C HIS A 167 -4.94 -21.64 8.62
N ALA A 168 -4.15 -22.62 9.06
CA ALA A 168 -4.18 -23.07 10.44
C ALA A 168 -3.77 -21.96 11.44
N LEU A 169 -2.87 -21.07 11.06
CA LEU A 169 -2.47 -19.93 11.90
C LEU A 169 -3.56 -18.86 11.95
N ALA A 170 -4.19 -18.56 10.81
CA ALA A 170 -5.31 -17.61 10.75
C ALA A 170 -6.53 -18.09 11.57
N GLU A 171 -6.87 -19.38 11.49
CA GLU A 171 -7.95 -19.99 12.29
C GLU A 171 -7.71 -19.88 13.82
N GLU A 172 -6.46 -19.86 14.25
CA GLU A 172 -6.06 -19.65 15.66
C GLU A 172 -6.01 -18.16 16.05
N GLY A 173 -6.38 -17.25 15.15
CA GLY A 173 -6.46 -15.81 15.39
C GLY A 173 -5.14 -15.06 15.23
N PHE A 174 -4.14 -15.65 14.54
CA PHE A 174 -2.90 -14.96 14.21
C PHE A 174 -3.02 -14.18 12.88
N LEU A 175 -2.45 -12.98 12.86
CA LEU A 175 -2.15 -12.26 11.64
C LEU A 175 -0.91 -12.89 10.98
N VAL A 176 -1.08 -13.49 9.80
CA VAL A 176 0.01 -14.13 9.04
C VAL A 176 0.78 -13.09 8.23
N ALA A 177 2.03 -12.84 8.57
CA ALA A 177 2.88 -11.90 7.85
C ALA A 177 3.92 -12.64 6.98
N THR A 178 4.13 -12.15 5.75
CA THR A 178 5.13 -12.70 4.83
C THR A 178 5.93 -11.59 4.16
N GLY A 179 6.97 -11.94 3.39
CA GLY A 179 7.69 -10.99 2.54
C GLY A 179 6.95 -10.63 1.24
N GLY A 180 5.73 -11.11 1.03
CA GLY A 180 4.87 -10.75 -0.10
C GLY A 180 5.27 -11.25 -1.49
N GLY A 181 6.33 -12.06 -1.60
CA GLY A 181 6.76 -12.63 -2.87
C GLY A 181 6.01 -13.92 -3.28
N PRO A 182 6.36 -14.51 -4.44
CA PRO A 182 5.75 -15.76 -4.91
C PRO A 182 6.16 -16.96 -4.04
N GLY A 183 5.58 -18.12 -4.32
CA GLY A 183 5.98 -19.38 -3.70
C GLY A 183 5.46 -19.54 -2.28
N ALA A 184 6.33 -19.83 -1.32
CA ALA A 184 5.89 -20.13 0.05
C ALA A 184 5.20 -18.95 0.75
N MET A 185 5.60 -17.72 0.43
CA MET A 185 4.99 -16.49 0.95
C MET A 185 3.56 -16.33 0.39
N GLU A 186 3.41 -16.39 -0.93
CA GLU A 186 2.10 -16.42 -1.60
C GLU A 186 1.19 -17.53 -1.04
N ALA A 187 1.70 -18.76 -0.91
CA ALA A 187 0.94 -19.89 -0.37
C ALA A 187 0.39 -19.59 1.03
N ALA A 188 1.24 -19.08 1.93
CA ALA A 188 0.85 -18.72 3.28
C ALA A 188 -0.26 -17.66 3.32
N ASN A 189 -0.13 -16.58 2.53
CA ASN A 189 -1.17 -15.55 2.45
C ASN A 189 -2.47 -16.11 1.88
N LEU A 190 -2.40 -16.89 0.78
CA LEU A 190 -3.57 -17.52 0.17
C LEU A 190 -4.33 -18.39 1.18
N GLY A 191 -3.59 -19.21 1.94
CA GLY A 191 -4.17 -20.07 2.96
C GLY A 191 -4.87 -19.29 4.07
N ALA A 192 -4.24 -18.24 4.55
CA ALA A 192 -4.80 -17.40 5.61
C ALA A 192 -6.02 -16.57 5.17
N LEU A 193 -6.21 -16.36 3.86
CA LEU A 193 -7.45 -15.77 3.31
C LEU A 193 -8.62 -16.78 3.24
N CYS A 194 -8.37 -18.08 3.37
CA CYS A 194 -9.38 -19.11 3.20
C CYS A 194 -10.17 -19.35 4.50
N ARG A 195 -11.51 -19.43 4.39
CA ARG A 195 -12.44 -19.67 5.52
C ARG A 195 -12.55 -21.14 5.96
N SER A 196 -11.90 -22.05 5.25
CA SER A 196 -11.91 -23.48 5.57
C SER A 196 -10.77 -24.22 4.85
N ALA A 197 -10.41 -25.39 5.38
CA ALA A 197 -9.41 -26.26 4.75
C ALA A 197 -9.82 -26.71 3.33
N ASP A 198 -11.12 -26.91 3.07
CA ASP A 198 -11.61 -27.22 1.73
C ASP A 198 -11.41 -26.03 0.77
N ALA A 199 -11.66 -24.80 1.25
CA ALA A 199 -11.42 -23.58 0.47
C ALA A 199 -9.92 -23.40 0.14
N VAL A 200 -9.00 -23.82 1.02
CA VAL A 200 -7.56 -23.84 0.71
C VAL A 200 -7.28 -24.76 -0.48
N GLY A 201 -7.85 -25.97 -0.47
CA GLY A 201 -7.69 -26.92 -1.57
C GLY A 201 -8.21 -26.39 -2.90
N GLU A 202 -9.41 -25.78 -2.88
CA GLU A 202 -10.01 -25.15 -4.06
C GLU A 202 -9.20 -23.96 -4.58
N ALA A 203 -8.70 -23.11 -3.68
CA ALA A 203 -7.89 -21.95 -4.02
C ALA A 203 -6.55 -22.36 -4.66
N VAL A 204 -5.85 -23.33 -4.07
CA VAL A 204 -4.59 -23.88 -4.62
C VAL A 204 -4.84 -24.50 -6.00
N ALA A 205 -5.91 -25.30 -6.15
CA ALA A 205 -6.26 -25.91 -7.43
C ALA A 205 -6.56 -24.87 -8.52
N ARG A 206 -7.16 -23.73 -8.16
CA ARG A 206 -7.48 -22.63 -9.08
C ARG A 206 -6.24 -21.95 -9.65
N ILE A 207 -5.19 -21.78 -8.86
CA ILE A 207 -3.97 -21.05 -9.28
C ILE A 207 -2.85 -21.97 -9.81
N ALA A 208 -2.93 -23.27 -9.53
CA ALA A 208 -1.97 -24.29 -9.98
C ALA A 208 -1.68 -24.32 -11.50
N PRO A 209 -2.63 -24.02 -12.42
CA PRO A 209 -2.37 -24.03 -13.86
C PRO A 209 -1.27 -23.05 -14.33
N VAL A 210 -0.96 -22.02 -13.53
CA VAL A 210 0.17 -21.11 -13.77
C VAL A 210 1.16 -21.27 -12.61
N PRO A 211 1.98 -22.33 -12.59
CA PRO A 211 2.71 -22.77 -11.40
C PRO A 211 3.85 -21.84 -10.97
N SER A 212 4.27 -20.91 -11.83
CA SER A 212 5.40 -20.02 -11.64
C SER A 212 5.09 -18.64 -12.20
N PHE A 213 5.61 -17.59 -11.54
CA PHE A 213 5.56 -16.20 -12.03
C PHE A 213 6.40 -15.97 -13.29
N ARG A 214 7.28 -16.93 -13.63
CA ARG A 214 8.04 -16.93 -14.88
C ARG A 214 7.48 -17.97 -15.86
N PRO A 215 7.47 -17.67 -17.17
CA PRO A 215 8.01 -16.44 -17.79
C PRO A 215 7.05 -15.24 -17.78
N ASP A 216 5.79 -15.42 -17.40
CA ASP A 216 4.74 -14.41 -17.54
C ASP A 216 4.12 -14.07 -16.18
N VAL A 217 4.53 -12.92 -15.62
CA VAL A 217 4.00 -12.40 -14.36
C VAL A 217 2.55 -11.98 -14.50
N SER A 218 2.12 -11.53 -15.70
CA SER A 218 0.76 -11.05 -15.91
C SER A 218 -0.24 -12.18 -15.77
N ALA A 219 0.01 -13.32 -16.42
CA ALA A 219 -0.82 -14.52 -16.27
C ALA A 219 -0.80 -15.06 -14.83
N TRP A 220 0.36 -15.03 -14.17
CA TRP A 220 0.50 -15.48 -12.78
C TRP A 220 -0.31 -14.62 -11.81
N ALA A 221 -0.21 -13.30 -11.90
CA ALA A 221 -0.92 -12.35 -11.06
C ALA A 221 -2.42 -12.36 -11.35
N ALA A 222 -2.84 -12.43 -12.62
CA ALA A 222 -4.25 -12.49 -13.00
C ALA A 222 -4.95 -13.72 -12.39
N GLY A 223 -4.28 -14.88 -12.39
CA GLY A 223 -4.79 -16.08 -11.74
C GLY A 223 -4.94 -15.93 -10.22
N ALA A 224 -3.98 -15.29 -9.55
CA ALA A 224 -4.05 -15.02 -8.11
C ALA A 224 -5.17 -14.03 -7.76
N LEU A 225 -5.26 -12.91 -8.48
CA LEU A 225 -6.30 -11.89 -8.24
C LEU A 225 -7.71 -12.46 -8.46
N ALA A 226 -7.90 -13.29 -9.48
CA ALA A 226 -9.16 -13.99 -9.70
C ALA A 226 -9.49 -14.99 -8.59
N ALA A 227 -8.48 -15.67 -8.04
CA ALA A 227 -8.67 -16.56 -6.88
C ALA A 227 -9.02 -15.77 -5.62
N ARG A 228 -8.30 -14.67 -5.36
CA ARG A 228 -8.59 -13.75 -4.25
C ARG A 228 -10.01 -13.21 -4.34
N GLN A 229 -10.43 -12.69 -5.51
CA GLN A 229 -11.79 -12.18 -5.70
C GLN A 229 -12.86 -13.26 -5.44
N ALA A 230 -12.60 -14.53 -5.79
CA ALA A 230 -13.51 -15.63 -5.47
C ALA A 230 -13.58 -15.96 -3.97
N LEU A 231 -12.52 -15.70 -3.20
CA LEU A 231 -12.45 -15.96 -1.76
C LEU A 231 -13.08 -14.84 -0.93
N VAL A 232 -12.76 -13.58 -1.25
CA VAL A 232 -13.13 -12.41 -0.41
C VAL A 232 -14.12 -11.44 -1.06
N GLY A 233 -14.44 -11.59 -2.35
CA GLY A 233 -15.33 -10.68 -3.08
C GLY A 233 -14.73 -9.29 -3.32
N ASP A 234 -15.60 -8.29 -3.45
CA ASP A 234 -15.24 -6.87 -3.60
C ASP A 234 -15.12 -6.13 -2.25
N GLU A 235 -15.46 -6.79 -1.14
CA GLU A 235 -15.30 -6.19 0.18
C GLU A 235 -13.80 -6.07 0.51
N PRO A 236 -13.33 -4.92 1.06
CA PRO A 236 -12.07 -4.93 1.80
C PRO A 236 -12.25 -5.97 2.88
N ALA A 237 -11.53 -7.08 2.73
CA ALA A 237 -11.78 -8.26 3.52
C ALA A 237 -11.71 -7.85 5.00
N ALA A 238 -12.76 -8.15 5.77
CA ALA A 238 -12.92 -7.69 7.14
C ALA A 238 -11.61 -7.85 7.91
N THR A 239 -10.86 -6.75 8.09
CA THR A 239 -9.57 -6.67 8.80
C THR A 239 -8.70 -7.93 8.71
N THR A 240 -8.50 -8.47 7.51
CA THR A 240 -8.01 -9.85 7.32
C THR A 240 -6.57 -10.06 7.74
N ASP A 241 -6.38 -10.95 8.70
CA ASP A 241 -5.50 -12.13 8.84
C ASP A 241 -4.20 -12.28 8.03
N THR A 242 -3.83 -11.41 7.09
CA THR A 242 -2.54 -11.47 6.39
C THR A 242 -1.87 -10.12 6.12
N LEU A 243 -0.53 -10.14 6.03
CA LEU A 243 0.31 -9.07 5.46
C LEU A 243 1.09 -9.63 4.27
N GLY A 244 0.71 -9.16 3.07
CA GLY A 244 1.30 -9.48 1.77
C GLY A 244 0.33 -9.20 0.62
N PRO A 245 0.80 -8.94 -0.63
CA PRO A 245 -0.02 -8.47 -1.74
C PRO A 245 -0.78 -9.59 -2.48
N THR A 246 -0.75 -10.83 -2.01
CA THR A 246 -1.29 -12.02 -2.69
C THR A 246 -2.53 -12.54 -1.97
#